data_AF-A0A076HRH0-F1
#
_entry.id   AF-A0A076HRH0-F1
#
_cell.length_a   1.000
_cell.length_b   1.000
_cell.length_c   1.000
_cell.angle_alpha   90.00
_cell.angle_beta   90.00
_cell.angle_gamma   90.00
#
_symmetry.space_group_name_H-M   'P 1'
#
loop_
_entity.id
_entity.type
_entity.pdbx_description
1 polymer ?
#
loop_
_entity_poly.entity_id
_entity_poly.type
_entity_poly.pdbx_seq_one_letter_code
_entity_poly.pdbx_strand_id
1 'polypeptide(L)'
;MMQLLRYFLLFLLLGSSLQSQAAKGPAARPARPAEERTLLIYPNPSTGIVHIAINGFEGRKLELRVLNVIGSVIYRETITELNDRFTKTLDLSKFANGLYYVKLEGDNASEMRKLVIR
;
A
#
# COMPACT_ATOMS: atom_id res chain seq x y z
N MET A 1 -13.29 -5.54 -81.13
CA MET A 1 -12.03 -6.26 -81.40
C MET A 1 -11.25 -6.28 -80.09
N MET A 2 -11.64 -7.10 -79.10
CA MET A 2 -11.26 -8.52 -78.95
C MET A 2 -9.76 -8.70 -79.24
N GLN A 3 -8.87 -9.07 -78.34
CA GLN A 3 -8.85 -10.20 -77.40
C GLN A 3 -7.79 -9.85 -76.32
N LEU A 4 -8.06 -9.91 -75.01
CA LEU A 4 -7.94 -11.12 -74.18
C LEU A 4 -6.61 -11.89 -74.38
N LEU A 5 -5.81 -11.89 -73.29
CA LEU A 5 -5.45 -13.10 -72.53
C LEU A 5 -4.01 -13.66 -72.64
N ARG A 6 -3.39 -13.86 -71.45
CA ARG A 6 -2.22 -14.73 -71.10
C ARG A 6 -0.88 -14.26 -71.69
N TYR A 7 0.21 -14.09 -70.94
CA TYR A 7 0.94 -15.00 -70.03
C TYR A 7 1.80 -14.09 -69.12
N PHE A 8 1.80 -14.13 -67.79
CA PHE A 8 2.25 -15.19 -66.87
C PHE A 8 3.60 -15.83 -67.26
N LEU A 9 4.70 -15.12 -67.02
CA LEU A 9 5.93 -15.63 -66.37
C LEU A 9 7.03 -14.57 -66.41
N LEU A 10 7.38 -13.97 -65.28
CA LEU A 10 8.76 -13.70 -64.89
C LEU A 10 8.79 -13.20 -63.44
N PHE A 11 8.87 -14.20 -62.56
CA PHE A 11 9.42 -14.12 -61.22
C PHE A 11 10.73 -13.30 -61.24
N LEU A 12 10.82 -12.21 -60.47
CA LEU A 12 11.97 -11.96 -59.59
C LEU A 12 11.76 -10.69 -58.74
N LEU A 13 11.75 -10.93 -57.43
CA LEU A 13 12.33 -10.11 -56.35
C LEU A 13 11.61 -8.83 -55.88
N LEU A 14 11.61 -8.74 -54.54
CA LEU A 14 11.27 -7.61 -53.66
C LEU A 14 9.78 -7.45 -53.40
N GLY A 15 9.23 -7.75 -52.22
CA GLY A 15 9.82 -8.04 -50.92
C GLY A 15 8.77 -7.70 -49.86
N SER A 16 8.92 -8.26 -48.68
CA SER A 16 8.16 -7.93 -47.45
C SER A 16 6.66 -8.20 -47.48
N SER A 17 6.31 -9.46 -47.19
CA SER A 17 5.18 -9.73 -46.30
C SER A 17 5.38 -8.91 -45.01
N LEU A 18 4.43 -8.06 -44.65
CA LEU A 18 4.36 -7.52 -43.29
C LEU A 18 4.06 -8.68 -42.35
N GLN A 19 5.13 -9.30 -41.86
CA GLN A 19 5.08 -10.14 -40.69
C GLN A 19 4.60 -9.24 -39.54
N SER A 20 3.41 -9.51 -39.02
CA SER A 20 2.96 -8.93 -37.75
C SER A 20 3.97 -9.33 -36.68
N GLN A 21 4.91 -8.43 -36.39
CA GLN A 21 5.81 -8.57 -35.26
C GLN A 21 4.97 -8.36 -34.00
N ALA A 22 4.51 -9.46 -33.43
CA ALA A 22 4.22 -9.53 -32.01
C ALA A 22 5.54 -9.26 -31.27
N ALA A 23 5.86 -7.98 -31.09
CA ALA A 23 6.89 -7.54 -30.18
C ALA A 23 6.44 -7.97 -28.78
N LYS A 24 7.01 -9.08 -28.28
CA LYS A 24 7.08 -9.36 -26.85
C LYS A 24 7.83 -8.19 -26.22
N GLY A 25 7.07 -7.17 -25.81
CA GLY A 25 7.55 -6.16 -24.89
C GLY A 25 8.08 -6.84 -23.62
N PRO A 26 9.03 -6.21 -22.91
CA PRO A 26 9.66 -6.83 -21.76
C PRO A 26 8.56 -7.27 -20.80
N ALA A 27 8.57 -8.56 -20.45
CA ALA A 27 7.65 -9.16 -19.50
C ALA A 27 7.51 -8.19 -18.33
N ALA A 28 6.31 -7.68 -18.11
CA ALA A 28 6.00 -6.90 -16.93
C ALA A 28 6.42 -7.77 -15.74
N ARG A 29 7.55 -7.42 -15.13
CA ARG A 29 7.97 -8.01 -13.86
C ARG A 29 6.74 -7.84 -12.97
N PRO A 30 6.16 -8.90 -12.38
CA PRO A 30 5.05 -8.70 -11.48
C PRO A 30 5.55 -7.70 -10.45
N ALA A 31 4.89 -6.54 -10.40
CA ALA A 31 5.12 -5.58 -9.34
C ALA A 31 5.01 -6.40 -8.06
N ARG A 32 6.10 -6.50 -7.30
CA ARG A 32 6.04 -7.09 -5.96
C ARG A 32 4.81 -6.47 -5.30
N PRO A 33 3.88 -7.26 -4.73
CA PRO A 33 2.74 -6.70 -4.03
C PRO A 33 3.28 -5.59 -3.13
N ALA A 34 2.77 -4.37 -3.29
CA ALA A 34 3.11 -3.29 -2.38
C ALA A 34 2.91 -3.85 -0.97
N GLU A 35 3.98 -3.91 -0.18
CA GLU A 35 3.95 -4.48 1.16
C GLU A 35 2.73 -3.93 1.91
N GLU A 36 1.83 -4.81 2.33
CA GLU A 36 0.54 -4.41 2.88
C GLU A 36 0.74 -3.79 4.26
N ARG A 37 0.82 -2.46 4.29
CA ARG A 37 0.95 -1.67 5.51
C ARG A 37 -0.33 -1.76 6.31
N THR A 38 -0.22 -2.20 7.56
CA THR A 38 -1.39 -2.41 8.41
C THR A 38 -1.19 -1.80 9.80
N LEU A 39 -2.21 -1.06 10.26
CA LEU A 39 -2.36 -0.58 11.63
C LEU A 39 -3.61 -1.21 12.26
N LEU A 40 -3.42 -2.07 13.26
CA LEU A 40 -4.48 -2.75 14.01
C LEU A 40 -4.50 -2.28 15.46
N ILE A 41 -5.71 -2.13 16.02
CA ILE A 41 -5.91 -1.66 17.39
C ILE A 41 -6.99 -2.51 18.03
N TYR A 42 -6.65 -3.17 19.13
CA TYR A 42 -7.55 -4.09 19.82
C TYR A 42 -7.27 -4.16 21.32
N PRO A 43 -8.29 -4.41 22.17
CA PRO A 43 -9.70 -4.45 21.80
C PRO A 43 -10.21 -3.06 21.42
N ASN A 44 -11.24 -3.01 20.58
CA ASN A 44 -11.96 -1.79 20.29
C ASN A 44 -13.46 -2.13 20.20
N PRO A 45 -14.29 -1.70 21.16
CA PRO A 45 -13.97 -0.76 22.25
C PRO A 45 -13.09 -1.35 23.37
N SER A 46 -12.37 -0.50 24.10
CA SER A 46 -11.42 -0.86 25.17
C SER A 46 -11.86 -0.29 26.53
N THR A 47 -11.40 -0.90 27.62
CA THR A 47 -11.53 -0.39 29.00
C THR A 47 -10.31 0.44 29.45
N GLY A 48 -9.45 0.85 28.50
CA GLY A 48 -8.25 1.65 28.73
C GLY A 48 -6.96 0.96 28.29
N ILE A 49 -6.85 -0.36 28.40
CA ILE A 49 -5.67 -1.11 27.93
C ILE A 49 -5.89 -1.50 26.47
N VAL A 50 -4.96 -1.12 25.60
CA VAL A 50 -5.01 -1.42 24.15
C VAL A 50 -3.70 -1.96 23.63
N HIS A 51 -3.80 -2.83 22.64
CA HIS A 51 -2.70 -3.33 21.84
C HIS A 51 -2.75 -2.68 20.47
N ILE A 52 -1.60 -2.16 20.04
CA ILE A 52 -1.39 -1.55 18.73
C ILE A 52 -0.40 -2.44 17.99
N ALA A 53 -0.85 -3.04 16.89
CA ALA A 53 -0.01 -3.82 16.01
C ALA A 53 0.23 -3.07 14.69
N ILE A 54 1.50 -2.97 14.31
CA ILE A 54 2.00 -2.23 13.15
C ILE A 54 2.80 -3.22 12.30
N ASN A 55 2.41 -3.36 11.02
CA ASN A 55 3.07 -4.24 10.07
C ASN A 55 3.41 -3.50 8.76
N GLY A 56 4.52 -3.87 8.12
CA GLY A 56 4.91 -3.32 6.80
C GLY A 56 5.58 -1.95 6.84
N PHE A 57 6.15 -1.56 7.98
CA PHE A 57 6.87 -0.30 8.15
C PHE A 57 8.34 -0.49 8.61
N GLU A 58 8.94 -1.62 8.25
CA GLU A 58 10.32 -1.98 8.63
C GLU A 58 11.33 -0.89 8.21
N GLY A 59 12.30 -0.62 9.09
CA GLY A 59 13.41 0.31 8.82
C GLY A 59 13.01 1.77 8.65
N ARG A 60 11.77 2.15 9.03
CA ARG A 60 11.27 3.53 8.95
C ARG A 60 11.13 4.15 10.33
N LYS A 61 11.40 5.44 10.42
CA LYS A 61 11.04 6.25 11.57
C LYS A 61 9.54 6.57 11.51
N LEU A 62 8.83 6.24 12.58
CA LEU A 62 7.39 6.49 12.72
C LEU A 62 7.11 7.30 13.97
N GLU A 63 6.03 8.07 13.93
CA GLU A 63 5.46 8.78 15.05
C GLU A 63 4.07 8.21 15.34
N LEU A 64 3.92 7.58 16.50
CA LEU A 64 2.66 7.09 17.03
C LEU A 64 2.05 8.15 17.95
N ARG A 65 0.82 8.56 17.68
CA ARG A 65 0.08 9.53 18.49
C ARG A 65 -1.32 9.02 18.81
N VAL A 66 -1.78 9.32 20.01
CA VAL A 66 -3.20 9.18 20.38
C VAL A 66 -3.75 10.57 20.62
N LEU A 67 -4.85 10.89 19.94
CA LEU A 67 -5.53 12.19 19.99
C LEU A 67 -6.96 12.01 20.50
N ASN A 68 -7.46 12.98 21.25
CA ASN A 68 -8.89 13.08 21.54
C ASN A 68 -9.65 13.70 20.34
N VAL A 69 -10.98 13.83 20.45
CA VAL A 69 -11.83 14.38 19.36
C VAL A 69 -11.55 15.84 19.02
N ILE A 70 -10.97 16.62 19.93
CA ILE A 70 -10.60 18.03 19.69
C ILE A 70 -9.17 18.17 19.13
N GLY A 71 -8.46 17.05 18.91
CA GLY A 71 -7.10 17.03 18.35
C GLY A 71 -5.98 17.22 19.37
N SER A 72 -6.27 17.25 20.68
CA SER A 72 -5.22 17.26 21.70
C SER A 72 -4.51 15.91 21.73
N VAL A 73 -3.18 15.94 21.72
CA VAL A 73 -2.33 14.75 21.78
C VAL A 73 -2.18 14.32 23.23
N ILE A 74 -2.72 13.15 23.56
CA ILE A 74 -2.65 12.55 24.91
C ILE A 74 -1.51 11.54 25.06
N TYR A 75 -1.02 11.02 23.94
CA TYR A 75 0.13 10.13 23.87
C TYR A 75 0.92 10.41 22.60
N ARG A 76 2.25 10.41 22.71
CA ARG A 76 3.18 10.56 21.58
C ARG A 76 4.40 9.70 21.81
N GLU A 77 4.81 8.98 20.77
CA GLU A 77 6.04 8.21 20.77
C GLU A 77 6.67 8.22 19.38
N THR A 78 7.99 8.33 19.34
CA THR A 78 8.78 8.13 18.12
C THR A 78 9.37 6.74 18.14
N ILE A 79 9.12 5.96 17.09
CA ILE A 79 9.62 4.60 16.90
C ILE A 79 10.66 4.66 15.79
N THR A 80 11.92 4.36 16.11
CA THR A 80 13.06 4.46 15.17
C THR A 80 13.51 3.12 14.61
N GLU A 81 13.24 2.02 15.33
CA GLU A 81 13.65 0.67 14.97
C GLU A 81 12.41 -0.23 14.96
N LEU A 82 11.76 -0.31 13.79
CA LEU A 82 10.63 -1.20 13.58
C LEU A 82 11.11 -2.46 12.87
N ASN A 83 10.88 -3.62 13.49
CA ASN A 83 10.90 -4.90 12.80
C ASN A 83 9.65 -5.00 11.88
N ASP A 84 9.60 -6.02 11.01
CA ASP A 84 8.43 -6.28 10.13
C ASP A 84 7.09 -6.26 10.89
N ARG A 85 7.09 -6.79 12.12
CA ARG A 85 5.97 -6.75 13.06
C ARG A 85 6.37 -6.05 14.35
N PHE A 86 5.61 -5.01 14.70
CA PHE A 86 5.75 -4.31 15.97
C PHE A 86 4.42 -4.32 16.71
N THR A 87 4.45 -4.70 17.98
CA THR A 87 3.28 -4.66 18.85
C THR A 87 3.61 -3.88 20.11
N LYS A 88 2.70 -2.99 20.49
CA LYS A 88 2.82 -2.19 21.71
C LYS A 88 1.53 -2.24 22.51
N THR A 89 1.67 -2.42 23.82
CA THR A 89 0.57 -2.24 24.76
C THR A 89 0.62 -0.83 25.33
N LEU A 90 -0.51 -0.12 25.29
CA LEU A 90 -0.69 1.17 25.91
C LEU A 90 -1.76 1.08 27.00
N ASP A 91 -1.47 1.70 28.15
CA ASP A 91 -2.45 1.93 29.20
C ASP A 91 -2.99 3.36 29.09
N LEU A 92 -4.23 3.46 28.63
CA LEU A 92 -5.01 4.68 28.50
C LEU A 92 -6.12 4.78 29.55
N SER A 93 -6.10 3.93 30.60
CA SER A 93 -7.14 3.88 31.64
C SER A 93 -7.28 5.18 32.45
N LYS A 94 -6.25 6.02 32.43
CA LYS A 94 -6.24 7.33 33.11
C LYS A 94 -7.01 8.41 32.35
N PHE A 95 -7.38 8.16 31.09
CA PHE A 95 -8.08 9.12 30.26
C PHE A 95 -9.59 8.87 30.28
N ALA A 96 -10.38 9.94 30.09
CA ALA A 96 -11.83 9.85 30.16
C ALA A 96 -12.41 8.94 29.06
N ASN A 97 -13.54 8.32 29.36
CA ASN A 97 -14.25 7.47 28.40
C ASN A 97 -14.72 8.33 27.22
N GLY A 98 -14.59 7.80 26.01
CA GLY A 98 -14.90 8.56 24.81
C GLY A 98 -14.22 8.07 23.54
N LEU A 99 -14.27 8.93 22.53
CA LEU A 99 -13.72 8.70 21.21
C LEU A 99 -12.30 9.27 21.12
N TYR A 100 -11.39 8.45 20.60
CA TYR A 100 -10.00 8.79 20.34
C TYR A 100 -9.62 8.39 18.92
N TYR A 101 -8.51 8.96 18.46
CA TYR A 101 -7.86 8.62 17.21
C TYR A 101 -6.42 8.21 17.48
N VAL A 102 -6.03 7.05 16.96
CA VAL A 102 -4.63 6.63 16.94
C VAL A 102 -4.11 6.91 15.55
N LYS A 103 -3.08 7.74 15.48
CA LYS A 103 -2.44 8.19 14.25
C LYS A 103 -1.00 7.70 14.23
N LEU A 104 -0.63 7.06 13.13
CA LEU A 104 0.72 6.66 12.81
C LEU A 104 1.20 7.50 11.63
N GLU A 105 2.32 8.19 11.76
CA GLU A 105 2.87 9.07 10.73
C GLU A 105 4.35 8.77 10.50
N GLY A 106 4.76 8.68 9.24
CA GLY A 106 6.15 8.60 8.82
C GLY A 106 6.33 9.31 7.49
N ASP A 107 7.56 9.35 6.96
CA ASP A 107 7.95 10.22 5.84
C ASP A 107 7.03 10.14 4.60
N ASN A 108 6.46 8.96 4.32
CA ASN A 108 5.60 8.73 3.16
C ASN A 108 4.35 7.90 3.52
N ALA A 109 3.93 7.90 4.79
CA ALA A 109 2.78 7.13 5.22
C ALA A 109 2.06 7.79 6.39
N SER A 110 0.74 7.86 6.29
CA SER A 110 -0.11 8.31 7.39
C SER A 110 -1.32 7.39 7.51
N GLU A 111 -1.41 6.69 8.63
CA GLU A 111 -2.53 5.81 8.96
C GLU A 111 -3.25 6.35 10.18
N MET A 112 -4.57 6.31 10.16
CA MET A 112 -5.41 6.71 11.29
C MET A 112 -6.47 5.66 11.56
N ARG A 113 -6.73 5.39 12.84
CA ARG A 113 -7.74 4.45 13.31
C ARG A 113 -8.50 5.04 14.48
N LYS A 114 -9.81 4.80 14.50
CA LYS A 114 -10.71 5.16 15.59
C LYS A 114 -10.53 4.18 16.77
N LEU A 115 -10.50 4.71 17.98
CA LEU A 115 -10.49 3.94 19.22
C LEU A 115 -11.60 4.46 20.15
N VAL A 116 -12.40 3.55 20.70
CA VAL A 116 -13.42 3.88 21.71
C VAL A 116 -12.98 3.35 23.06
N ILE A 117 -12.89 4.23 24.06
CA ILE A 117 -12.62 3.87 25.46
C ILE A 117 -13.92 3.96 26.25
N ARG A 118 -14.22 2.93 27.06
CA ARG A 118 -15.44 2.78 27.84
C ARG A 118 -15.20 2.69 29.33
#